data_AF-A0A026VXF9-F1
#
_entry.id   AF-A0A026VXF9-F1
#
_cell.length_a   1.000
_cell.length_b   1.000
_cell.length_c   1.000
_cell.angle_alpha   90.00
_cell.angle_beta   90.00
_cell.angle_gamma   90.00
#
_symmetry.space_group_name_H-M   'P 1'
#
loop_
_entity.id
_entity.type
_entity.pdbx_description
1 polymer ?
#
loop_
_entity_poly.entity_id
_entity_poly.type
_entity_poly.pdbx_seq_one_letter_code
_entity_poly.pdbx_strand_id
1 'polypeptide(L)'
;MKEVEEIKVKFQQAKMIINKLNKSKILLVKHVKRLTYNNRKLKEENNQLKNIKNCSKILNADQIEALYKQSKRGSKWFNATIRKALKLKLSCGRNGYQEILAQGIPLPALRTLRRRCEGLDFQPGICE
;
A
#
# COMPACT_ATOMS: atom_id res chain seq x y z
N MET A 1 -4.40 -72.62 -11.55
CA MET A 1 -3.14 -72.14 -10.94
C MET A 1 -2.61 -70.87 -11.64
N LYS A 2 -2.46 -70.85 -12.98
CA LYS A 2 -2.00 -69.64 -13.72
C LYS A 2 -2.89 -68.40 -13.57
N GLU A 3 -4.21 -68.54 -13.63
CA GLU A 3 -5.16 -67.42 -13.45
C GLU A 3 -5.07 -66.76 -12.07
N VAL A 4 -4.89 -67.55 -11.01
CA VAL A 4 -4.76 -67.04 -9.64
C VAL A 4 -3.50 -66.20 -9.49
N GLU A 5 -2.41 -66.60 -10.12
CA GLU A 5 -1.15 -65.86 -10.11
C GLU A 5 -1.25 -64.56 -10.92
N GLU A 6 -1.94 -64.60 -12.06
CA GLU A 6 -2.21 -63.41 -12.87
C GLU A 6 -3.09 -62.38 -12.13
N ILE A 7 -4.10 -62.86 -11.40
CA ILE A 7 -4.94 -62.01 -10.54
C ILE A 7 -4.12 -61.36 -9.42
N LYS A 8 -3.20 -62.09 -8.78
CA LYS A 8 -2.27 -61.53 -7.77
C LYS A 8 -1.40 -60.42 -8.32
N VAL A 9 -0.83 -60.61 -9.52
CA VAL A 9 0.01 -59.60 -10.18
C VAL A 9 -0.81 -58.35 -10.48
N LYS A 10 -2.00 -58.49 -11.08
CA LYS A 10 -2.91 -57.35 -11.35
C LYS A 10 -3.33 -56.64 -10.06
N PHE A 11 -3.56 -57.38 -8.98
CA PHE A 11 -3.89 -56.80 -7.67
C PHE A 11 -2.72 -56.01 -7.06
N GLN A 12 -1.48 -56.50 -7.17
CA GLN A 12 -0.29 -55.76 -6.74
C GLN A 12 -0.10 -54.48 -7.56
N GLN A 13 -0.26 -54.55 -8.89
CA GLN A 13 -0.19 -53.38 -9.77
C GLN A 13 -1.24 -52.33 -9.40
N ALA A 14 -2.50 -52.75 -9.18
CA ALA A 14 -3.57 -51.86 -8.75
C ALA A 14 -3.26 -51.18 -7.40
N LYS A 15 -2.71 -51.92 -6.43
CA LYS A 15 -2.26 -51.35 -5.14
C LYS A 15 -1.18 -50.28 -5.32
N MET A 16 -0.19 -50.51 -6.20
CA MET A 16 0.86 -49.53 -6.48
C MET A 16 0.29 -48.26 -7.10
N ILE A 17 -0.66 -48.38 -8.03
CA ILE A 17 -1.35 -47.25 -8.66
C ILE A 17 -2.12 -46.43 -7.60
N ILE A 18 -2.91 -47.10 -6.75
CA ILE A 18 -3.67 -46.45 -5.68
C ILE A 18 -2.75 -45.69 -4.72
N ASN A 19 -1.61 -46.29 -4.35
CA ASN A 19 -0.65 -45.63 -3.46
C ASN A 19 -0.05 -44.37 -4.09
N LYS A 20 0.28 -44.42 -5.38
CA LYS A 20 0.77 -43.25 -6.14
C LYS A 20 -0.30 -42.14 -6.20
N LEU A 21 -1.54 -42.50 -6.50
CA LEU A 21 -2.67 -41.56 -6.52
C LEU A 21 -2.89 -40.90 -5.15
N ASN A 22 -2.82 -41.66 -4.06
CA ASN A 22 -2.97 -41.13 -2.71
C ASN A 22 -1.86 -40.13 -2.35
N LYS A 23 -0.60 -40.43 -2.70
CA LYS A 23 0.52 -39.49 -2.52
C LYS A 23 0.28 -38.19 -3.31
N SER A 24 -0.13 -38.30 -4.56
CA SER A 24 -0.45 -37.14 -5.40
C SER A 24 -1.61 -36.32 -4.84
N LYS A 25 -2.68 -36.96 -4.34
CA LYS A 25 -3.82 -36.30 -3.70
C LYS A 25 -3.40 -35.48 -2.48
N ILE A 26 -2.56 -36.05 -1.61
CA ILE A 26 -2.04 -35.35 -0.43
C ILE A 26 -1.23 -34.11 -0.84
N LEU A 27 -0.38 -34.23 -1.87
CA LEU A 27 0.40 -33.10 -2.39
C LEU A 27 -0.49 -32.01 -2.98
N LEU A 28 -1.50 -32.39 -3.77
CA LEU A 28 -2.47 -31.45 -4.35
C LEU A 28 -3.23 -30.69 -3.27
N VAL A 29 -3.70 -31.37 -2.21
CA VAL A 29 -4.38 -30.73 -1.08
C VAL A 29 -3.46 -29.73 -0.38
N LYS A 30 -2.17 -30.05 -0.19
CA LYS A 30 -1.19 -29.12 0.37
C LYS A 30 -1.00 -27.88 -0.51
N HIS A 31 -0.89 -28.07 -1.83
CA HIS A 31 -0.78 -26.95 -2.77
C HIS A 31 -2.01 -26.06 -2.79
N VAL A 32 -3.21 -26.65 -2.82
CA VAL A 32 -4.47 -25.89 -2.76
C VAL A 32 -4.51 -25.06 -1.49
N LYS A 33 -4.22 -25.65 -0.31
CA LYS A 33 -4.17 -24.89 0.95
C LYS A 33 -3.20 -23.70 0.90
N ARG A 34 -2.00 -23.91 0.33
CA ARG A 34 -1.00 -22.84 0.18
C ARG A 34 -1.49 -21.73 -0.75
N LEU A 35 -2.08 -22.09 -1.89
CA LEU A 35 -2.63 -21.15 -2.85
C LEU A 35 -3.80 -20.35 -2.26
N THR A 36 -4.70 -20.99 -1.51
CA THR A 36 -5.81 -20.31 -0.85
C THR A 36 -5.32 -19.32 0.19
N TYR A 37 -4.30 -19.69 0.97
CA TYR A 37 -3.66 -18.78 1.93
C TYR A 37 -3.02 -17.57 1.24
N ASN A 38 -2.23 -17.81 0.19
CA ASN A 38 -1.57 -16.74 -0.58
C ASN A 38 -2.60 -15.80 -1.22
N ASN A 39 -3.67 -16.35 -1.80
CA ASN A 39 -4.75 -15.55 -2.37
C ASN A 39 -5.45 -14.67 -1.33
N ARG A 40 -5.68 -15.19 -0.12
CA ARG A 40 -6.25 -14.38 0.98
C ARG A 40 -5.32 -13.22 1.35
N LYS A 41 -4.02 -13.50 1.52
CA LYS A 41 -3.02 -12.48 1.84
C LYS A 41 -2.92 -11.40 0.75
N LEU A 42 -2.86 -11.81 -0.52
CA LEU A 42 -2.84 -10.88 -1.66
C LEU A 42 -4.13 -10.04 -1.73
N LYS A 43 -5.29 -10.59 -1.35
CA LYS A 43 -6.54 -9.84 -1.29
C LYS A 43 -6.52 -8.78 -0.19
N GLU A 44 -5.95 -9.10 0.98
CA GLU A 44 -5.75 -8.15 2.07
C GLU A 44 -4.81 -7.01 1.65
N GLU A 45 -3.65 -7.34 1.06
CA GLU A 45 -2.70 -6.35 0.54
C GLU A 45 -3.33 -5.46 -0.55
N ASN A 46 -4.09 -6.05 -1.49
CA ASN A 46 -4.81 -5.28 -2.51
C ASN A 46 -5.87 -4.34 -1.92
N ASN A 47 -6.58 -4.76 -0.87
CA ASN A 47 -7.52 -3.89 -0.19
C ASN A 47 -6.80 -2.71 0.49
N GLN A 48 -5.63 -2.92 1.08
CA GLN A 48 -4.81 -1.82 1.60
C GLN A 48 -4.38 -0.84 0.49
N LEU A 49 -3.96 -1.36 -0.67
CA LEU A 49 -3.62 -0.53 -1.83
C LEU A 49 -4.82 0.27 -2.37
N LYS A 50 -6.02 -0.32 -2.39
CA LYS A 50 -7.26 0.39 -2.75
C LYS A 50 -7.54 1.55 -1.80
N ASN A 51 -7.32 1.37 -0.50
CA ASN A 51 -7.48 2.44 0.49
C ASN A 51 -6.49 3.59 0.23
N ILE A 52 -5.24 3.28 -0.15
CA ILE A 52 -4.24 4.29 -0.56
C ILE A 52 -4.70 5.06 -1.81
N LYS A 53 -5.36 4.41 -2.77
CA LYS A 53 -5.97 5.13 -3.93
C LYS A 53 -7.07 6.11 -3.53
N ASN A 54 -7.78 5.87 -2.43
CA ASN A 54 -8.72 6.87 -1.91
C ASN A 54 -7.97 8.04 -1.25
N CYS A 55 -6.83 7.77 -0.59
CA CYS A 55 -5.96 8.82 -0.07
C CYS A 55 -5.44 9.75 -1.17
N SER A 56 -5.21 9.28 -2.41
CA SER A 56 -4.76 10.15 -3.51
C SER A 56 -5.80 11.17 -3.98
N LYS A 57 -7.07 11.05 -3.56
CA LYS A 57 -8.08 12.11 -3.76
C LYS A 57 -7.89 13.28 -2.79
N ILE A 58 -7.29 13.02 -1.63
CA ILE A 58 -7.14 13.99 -0.54
C ILE A 58 -5.70 14.49 -0.46
N LEU A 59 -4.72 13.61 -0.67
CA LEU A 59 -3.30 13.84 -0.51
C LEU A 59 -2.61 13.77 -1.87
N ASN A 60 -1.70 14.70 -2.11
CA ASN A 60 -0.86 14.66 -3.29
C ASN A 60 0.23 13.58 -3.16
N ALA A 61 0.86 13.21 -4.28
CA ALA A 61 1.86 12.15 -4.32
C ALA A 61 3.04 12.37 -3.35
N ASP A 62 3.53 13.60 -3.22
CA ASP A 62 4.59 13.99 -2.27
C ASP A 62 4.13 13.90 -0.81
N GLN A 63 2.84 14.17 -0.54
CA GLN A 63 2.26 13.98 0.79
C GLN A 63 2.16 12.49 1.15
N ILE A 64 1.79 11.64 0.18
CA ILE A 64 1.76 10.19 0.34
C ILE A 64 3.18 9.66 0.58
N GLU A 65 4.17 10.12 -0.20
CA GLU A 65 5.57 9.76 -0.02
C GLU A 65 6.08 10.16 1.39
N ALA A 66 5.69 11.35 1.87
CA ALA A 66 6.04 11.81 3.20
C ALA A 66 5.41 10.96 4.33
N LEU A 67 4.26 10.31 4.09
CA LEU A 67 3.67 9.38 5.06
C LEU A 67 4.46 8.07 5.22
N TYR A 68 5.13 7.62 4.15
CA TYR A 68 5.98 6.42 4.21
C TYR A 68 7.33 6.67 4.89
N LYS A 69 7.72 7.94 5.11
CA LYS A 69 8.98 8.30 5.76
C LYS A 69 8.80 8.40 7.27
N GLN A 70 9.78 7.89 8.02
CA GLN A 70 9.83 8.07 9.49
C GLN A 70 9.98 9.54 9.91
N SER A 71 10.45 10.41 9.01
CA SER A 71 10.58 11.84 9.25
C SER A 71 10.18 12.65 8.03
N LYS A 72 9.45 13.74 8.27
CA LYS A 72 9.12 14.75 7.25
C LYS A 72 10.32 15.65 6.91
N ARG A 73 11.40 15.62 7.70
CA ARG A 73 12.59 16.45 7.50
C ARG A 73 13.21 16.13 6.14
N GLY A 74 13.46 17.17 5.34
CA GLY A 74 14.02 17.03 4.00
C GLY A 74 13.03 16.57 2.92
N SER A 75 11.73 16.47 3.23
CA SER A 75 10.72 16.17 2.20
C SER A 75 10.65 17.28 1.16
N LYS A 76 10.71 16.89 -0.11
CA LYS A 76 10.49 17.77 -1.24
C LYS A 76 8.98 17.93 -1.44
N TRP A 77 8.49 19.16 -1.34
CA TRP A 77 7.08 19.47 -1.53
C TRP A 77 6.83 20.01 -2.94
N PHE A 78 5.83 19.45 -3.61
CA PHE A 78 5.40 19.93 -4.92
C PHE A 78 4.53 21.18 -4.80
N ASN A 79 4.47 21.96 -5.89
CA ASN A 79 3.73 23.22 -5.94
C ASN A 79 2.25 23.06 -5.58
N ALA A 80 1.63 21.94 -5.96
CA ALA A 80 0.25 21.62 -5.59
C ALA A 80 0.07 21.57 -4.06
N THR A 81 1.00 20.92 -3.36
CA THR A 81 0.99 20.79 -1.89
C THR A 81 1.29 22.13 -1.22
N ILE A 82 2.26 22.89 -1.73
CA ILE A 82 2.53 24.26 -1.25
C ILE A 82 1.27 25.13 -1.36
N ARG A 83 0.60 25.15 -2.52
CA ARG A 83 -0.61 25.96 -2.72
C ARG A 83 -1.72 25.55 -1.76
N LYS A 84 -1.94 24.25 -1.58
CA LYS A 84 -2.93 23.72 -0.62
C LYS A 84 -2.61 24.14 0.82
N ALA A 85 -1.35 24.03 1.21
CA ALA A 85 -0.87 24.42 2.53
C ALA A 85 -0.97 25.93 2.79
N LEU A 86 -0.66 26.77 1.80
CA LEU A 86 -0.83 28.22 1.89
C LEU A 86 -2.30 28.60 2.06
N LYS A 87 -3.21 27.99 1.30
CA LYS A 87 -4.67 28.21 1.44
C LYS A 87 -5.15 27.86 2.85
N LEU A 88 -4.73 26.70 3.38
CA LEU A 88 -5.06 26.29 4.75
C LEU A 88 -4.54 27.31 5.77
N LYS A 89 -3.25 27.66 5.69
CA LYS A 89 -2.62 28.63 6.59
C LYS A 89 -3.31 30.00 6.56
N LEU A 90 -3.73 30.47 5.37
CA LEU A 90 -4.46 31.73 5.23
C LEU A 90 -5.85 31.64 5.88
N SER A 91 -6.53 30.50 5.74
CA SER A 91 -7.90 30.32 6.23
C SER A 91 -7.99 30.18 7.76
N CYS A 92 -7.07 29.43 8.38
CA CYS A 92 -7.11 29.16 9.83
C CYS A 92 -6.02 29.90 10.64
N GLY A 93 -5.22 30.73 9.98
CA GLY A 93 -4.12 31.46 10.61
C GLY A 93 -2.94 30.58 11.03
N ARG A 94 -1.97 31.19 11.71
CA ARG A 94 -0.73 30.53 12.13
C ARG A 94 -0.99 29.40 13.13
N ASN A 95 -1.76 29.67 14.17
CA ASN A 95 -1.99 28.74 15.27
C ASN A 95 -2.81 27.53 14.80
N GLY A 96 -3.88 27.77 14.03
CA GLY A 96 -4.67 26.69 13.43
C GLY A 96 -3.83 25.81 12.50
N TYR A 97 -2.93 26.40 11.70
CA TYR A 97 -2.03 25.64 10.87
C TYR A 97 -1.01 24.82 11.67
N GLN A 98 -0.51 25.34 12.79
CA GLN A 98 0.38 24.57 13.68
C GLN A 98 -0.34 23.38 14.31
N GLU A 99 -1.60 23.55 14.70
CA GLU A 99 -2.42 22.46 15.24
C GLU A 99 -2.63 21.34 14.21
N ILE A 100 -2.94 21.70 12.95
CA ILE A 100 -3.03 20.75 11.83
C ILE A 100 -1.72 19.95 11.66
N LEU A 101 -0.56 20.62 11.79
CA LEU A 101 0.74 19.94 11.73
C LEU A 101 0.98 19.01 12.91
N ALA A 102 0.55 19.40 14.12
CA ALA A 102 0.67 18.62 15.34
C ALA A 102 -0.14 17.31 15.28
N GLN A 103 -1.27 17.31 14.57
CA GLN A 103 -2.07 16.11 14.28
C GLN A 103 -1.41 15.15 13.28
N GLY A 104 -0.18 15.40 12.85
CA GLY A 104 0.58 14.49 12.01
C GLY A 104 0.26 14.60 10.51
N ILE A 105 -0.61 15.52 10.10
CA ILE A 105 -0.98 15.71 8.68
C ILE A 105 0.28 16.02 7.83
N PRO A 106 0.47 15.37 6.67
CA PRO A 106 1.68 15.50 5.85
C PRO A 106 1.66 16.81 5.06
N LEU A 107 2.01 17.91 5.74
CA LEU A 107 2.09 19.26 5.16
C LEU A 107 3.46 19.89 5.43
N PRO A 108 3.90 20.84 4.58
CA PRO A 108 5.13 21.58 4.78
C PRO A 108 5.10 22.41 6.08
N ALA A 109 6.26 22.47 6.75
CA ALA A 109 6.43 23.32 7.92
C ALA A 109 6.25 24.82 7.57
N LEU A 110 5.89 25.64 8.56
CA LEU A 110 5.75 27.10 8.40
C LEU A 110 6.97 27.75 7.76
N ARG A 111 8.18 27.32 8.15
CA ARG A 111 9.45 27.80 7.56
C ARG A 111 9.55 27.51 6.07
N THR A 112 9.10 26.34 5.63
CA THR A 112 9.07 25.95 4.20
C THR A 112 8.12 26.83 3.42
N LEU A 113 6.92 27.10 3.98
CA LEU A 113 5.95 27.99 3.34
C LEU A 113 6.51 29.40 3.19
N ARG A 114 7.12 29.94 4.26
CA ARG A 114 7.74 31.27 4.22
C ARG A 114 8.81 31.37 3.13
N ARG A 115 9.76 30.43 3.11
CA ARG A 115 10.81 30.36 2.07
C ARG A 115 10.28 30.26 0.65
N ARG A 116 9.12 29.64 0.47
CA ARG A 116 8.49 29.51 -0.85
C ARG A 116 7.78 30.79 -1.29
N CYS A 117 7.42 31.66 -0.35
CA CYS A 117 6.87 32.99 -0.59
C CYS A 117 7.94 34.08 -0.66
N GLU A 118 9.12 33.88 -0.05
CA GLU A 118 10.23 34.86 0.00
C GLU A 118 10.73 35.30 -1.40
N GLY A 119 10.44 34.54 -2.47
CA GLY A 119 10.79 34.89 -3.85
C GLY A 119 9.61 35.33 -4.72
N LEU A 120 8.49 35.76 -4.11
CA LEU A 120 7.36 36.31 -4.85
C LEU A 120 7.43 37.84 -4.81
N ASP A 121 7.73 38.45 -5.94
CA ASP A 121 7.61 39.88 -6.11
C ASP A 121 6.14 40.24 -6.34
N PHE A 122 5.59 41.05 -5.44
CA PHE A 122 4.25 41.58 -5.59
C PHE A 122 4.32 42.90 -6.35
N GLN A 123 3.45 43.06 -7.35
CA GLN A 123 3.31 44.36 -8.01
C GLN A 123 2.79 45.41 -7.02
N PRO A 124 3.19 46.68 -7.16
CA PRO A 124 2.63 47.78 -6.37
C PRO A 124 1.10 47.76 -6.40
N GLY A 125 0.46 47.97 -5.25
CA GLY A 125 -1.01 47.98 -5.09
C GLY A 125 -1.68 46.63 -4.79
N ILE A 126 -0.94 45.51 -4.76
CA ILE A 126 -1.49 44.19 -4.34
C ILE A 126 -1.43 43.99 -2.82
N CYS A 127 -0.48 44.66 -2.15
CA CYS A 127 -0.23 44.56 -0.71
C CYS A 127 -0.45 45.90 0.01
N GLU A 128 -1.38 46.72 -0.47
CA GLU A 128 -1.88 47.92 0.21
C GLU A 128 -3.17 47.61 1.00
#